data_AF-A0A497JR94-F1
#
_entry.id   AF-A0A497JR94-F1
#
_cell.length_a   1.000
_cell.length_b   1.000
_cell.length_c   1.000
_cell.angle_alpha   90.00
_cell.angle_beta   90.00
_cell.angle_gamma   90.00
#
_symmetry.space_group_name_H-M   'P 1'
#
loop_
_entity.id
_entity.type
_entity.pdbx_description
1 polymer ?
#
loop_
_entity_poly.entity_id
_entity_poly.type
_entity_poly.pdbx_seq_one_letter_code
_entity_poly.pdbx_strand_id
1 'polypeptide(L)' 'MHEGTITSQIVENVLREAQKRNAKRVLEVRIEIGKLMFLNPEQVRFWYEMLTKDTVL' A
#
# COMPACT_ATOMS: atom_id res chain seq x y z
N MET A 1 0.51 6.90 13.64
CA MET A 1 0.11 5.55 14.14
C MET A 1 -1.00 4.94 13.28
N HIS A 2 -2.03 5.69 12.87
CA HIS A 2 -3.16 5.14 12.10
C HIS A 2 -2.92 5.09 10.57
N GLU A 3 -2.14 6.01 10.00
CA GLU A 3 -1.77 6.00 8.57
C GLU A 3 -0.95 4.76 8.21
N GLY A 4 -0.01 4.38 9.10
CA GLY A 4 0.78 3.16 8.95
C GLY A 4 -0.10 1.92 8.94
N THR A 5 -1.05 1.80 9.89
CA THR A 5 -1.99 0.68 9.94
C THR A 5 -2.83 0.57 8.68
N ILE A 6 -3.37 1.68 8.17
CA ILE A 6 -4.16 1.69 6.94
C ILE A 6 -3.28 1.29 5.75
N THR A 7 -2.06 1.82 5.67
CA THR A 7 -1.13 1.52 4.59
C THR A 7 -0.68 0.06 4.60
N SER A 8 -0.43 -0.53 5.77
CA SER A 8 -0.15 -1.96 5.93
C SER A 8 -1.29 -2.83 5.40
N GLN A 9 -2.54 -2.50 5.73
CA GLN A 9 -3.69 -3.23 5.20
C GLN A 9 -3.80 -3.13 3.67
N ILE A 10 -3.50 -1.96 3.10
CA ILE A 10 -3.45 -1.78 1.64
C ILE A 10 -2.38 -2.67 1.03
N VAL A 11 -1.13 -2.58 1.52
CA VAL A 11 0.01 -3.37 0.99
C VAL A 11 -0.28 -4.87 1.08
N GLU A 12 -0.77 -5.36 2.22
CA GLU A 12 -1.15 -6.76 2.39
C GLU A 12 -2.21 -7.21 1.37
N ASN A 13 -3.25 -6.40 1.16
CA ASN A 13 -4.31 -6.72 0.20
C ASN A 13 -3.77 -6.81 -1.23
N VAL A 14 -2.88 -5.89 -1.62
CA VAL A 14 -2.27 -5.92 -2.95
C VAL A 14 -1.33 -7.12 -3.10
N LEU A 15 -0.51 -7.44 -2.09
CA LEU A 15 0.35 -8.63 -2.11
C LEU A 15 -0.46 -9.92 -2.24
N ARG A 16 -1.57 -10.05 -1.49
CA ARG A 16 -2.47 -11.20 -1.60
C ARG A 16 -3.03 -11.34 -3.01
N GLU A 17 -3.43 -10.23 -3.63
CA GLU A 17 -3.95 -10.25 -5.00
C GLU A 17 -2.87 -10.59 -6.03
N ALA A 18 -1.66 -10.04 -5.86
CA ALA A 18 -0.50 -10.38 -6.70
C ALA A 18 -0.17 -11.88 -6.61
N GLN A 19 -0.17 -12.44 -5.40
CA GLN A 19 0.07 -13.86 -5.17
C GLN A 19 -1.01 -14.73 -5.83
N LYS A 20 -2.30 -14.39 -5.68
CA LYS A 20 -3.41 -15.12 -6.33
C LYS A 20 -3.26 -15.18 -7.86
N ARG A 21 -2.71 -14.12 -8.45
CA ARG A 21 -2.48 -14.03 -9.90
C ARG A 21 -1.13 -14.60 -10.34
N ASN A 22 -0.32 -15.12 -9.42
CA ASN A 22 1.07 -15.51 -9.65
C ASN A 22 1.87 -14.39 -10.34
N ALA A 23 1.60 -13.14 -9.96
CA ALA A 23 2.27 -11.98 -10.54
C ALA A 23 3.73 -11.93 -10.10
N LYS A 24 4.64 -11.76 -11.07
CA LYS A 24 6.07 -11.62 -10.80
C LYS A 24 6.45 -10.24 -10.27
N ARG A 25 5.65 -9.21 -10.61
CA ARG A 25 5.85 -7.82 -10.22
C ARG A 25 4.56 -7.02 -10.39
N VAL A 26 4.30 -6.10 -9.48
CA VAL A 26 3.26 -5.07 -9.62
C VAL A 26 3.93 -3.82 -10.20
N LEU A 27 3.36 -3.26 -11.28
CA LEU A 27 3.94 -2.10 -11.96
C LEU A 27 3.51 -0.77 -11.34
N GLU A 28 2.28 -0.70 -10.87
CA GLU A 28 1.71 0.53 -10.32
C GLU A 28 0.58 0.20 -9.33
N VAL A 29 0.52 0.97 -8.24
CA VAL A 29 -0.61 0.98 -7.31
C VAL A 29 -1.13 2.40 -7.22
N ARG A 30 -2.41 2.59 -7.55
CA ARG A 30 -3.12 3.88 -7.43
C ARG A 30 -4.07 3.82 -6.24
N ILE A 31 -3.89 4.74 -5.31
CA ILE A 31 -4.71 4.84 -4.10
C ILE A 31 -5.46 6.16 -4.16
N GLU A 32 -6.79 6.10 -4.01
CA GLU A 32 -7.63 7.27 -3.82
C GLU A 32 -7.87 7.49 -2.33
N ILE A 33 -7.55 8.70 -1.85
CA ILE A 33 -7.72 9.07 -0.45
C ILE A 33 -8.91 10.03 -0.34
N GLY A 34 -9.99 9.54 0.26
CA GLY A 34 -11.17 10.35 0.54
C GLY A 34 -10.86 11.50 1.50
N LYS A 35 -11.38 12.70 1.21
CA LYS A 35 -11.14 13.92 2.00
C LYS A 35 -11.50 13.80 3.48
N LEU A 36 -12.50 12.97 3.81
CA LEU A 36 -12.98 12.76 5.18
C LEU A 36 -12.20 11.69 5.95
N MET A 37 -11.19 11.07 5.34
CA MET A 37 -10.34 10.11 6.05
C MET A 37 -9.25 10.78 6.89
N PHE A 38 -9.02 12.08 6.70
CA PHE A 38 -8.02 12.87 7.42
C PHE A 38 -6.61 12.25 7.42
N LEU A 39 -6.28 11.49 6.37
CA LEU A 39 -4.95 10.90 6.21
C LEU A 39 -3.99 11.92 5.64
N ASN A 40 -2.79 11.98 6.21
CA ASN A 40 -1.69 12.72 5.62
C ASN A 40 -1.08 11.90 4.46
N PRO A 41 -1.17 12.36 3.19
CA PRO A 41 -0.67 11.61 2.03
C PRO A 41 0.84 11.35 2.09
N GLU A 42 1.61 12.26 2.66
CA GLU A 42 3.07 12.11 2.79
C GLU A 42 3.42 10.96 3.73
N GLN A 43 2.67 10.82 4.84
CA GLN A 43 2.84 9.71 5.77
C GLN A 43 2.42 8.39 5.12
N VAL A 44 1.32 8.37 4.37
CA VAL A 44 0.88 7.18 3.62
C VAL A 44 1.97 6.75 2.63
N ARG A 45 2.58 7.69 1.92
CA ARG A 45 3.69 7.41 1.00
C ARG A 45 4.92 6.87 1.72
N PHE A 46 5.32 7.49 2.83
CA PHE A 46 6.43 7.02 3.66
C PHE A 46 6.22 5.56 4.12
N TRP A 47 5.05 5.25 4.66
CA TRP A 47 4.75 3.89 5.10
C TRP A 47 4.70 2.92 3.94
N TYR A 48 4.17 3.32 2.78
CA TYR A 48 4.13 2.48 1.60
C TYR A 48 5.55 2.07 1.17
N GLU A 49 6.45 3.05 1.01
CA GLU A 49 7.85 2.79 0.64
C GLU A 49 8.58 1.90 1.65
N MET A 50 8.31 2.09 2.95
CA MET A 50 8.90 1.26 4.00
C MET A 50 8.40 -0.19 3.93
N LEU A 51 7.10 -0.39 3.68
CA LEU A 51 6.45 -1.70 3.70
C LEU A 51 6.68 -2.51 2.42
N THR A 52 6.97 -1.86 1.29
CA THR A 52 7.16 -2.55 0.00
C THR A 52 8.62 -2.89 -0.30
N LYS A 53 9.59 -2.42 0.48
CA LYS A 53 11.03 -2.43 0.20
C LYS A 53 11.63 -3.78 -0.23
N ASP A 54 11.04 -4.89 0.18
CA ASP A 54 11.53 -6.24 -0.14
C ASP A 54 10.40 -7.15 -0.66
N THR A 55 9.49 -6.56 -1.44
CA THR A 55 8.29 -7.25 -1.94
C THR A 55 8.21 -7.21 -3.48
N VAL A 56 7.17 -7.81 -4.05
CA VAL A 56 6.89 -7.74 -5.49
C VAL A 56 6.23 -6.42 -5.91
N LEU A 57 5.95 -5.53 -4.95
CA LEU A 57 5.40 -4.18 -5.13
C LEU A 57 6.49 -3.13 -5.35
#